data_AF-A0A520BZB6-F1
#
_entry.id   AF-A0A520BZB6-F1
#
_cell.length_a   1.000
_cell.length_b   1.000
_cell.length_c   1.000
_cell.angle_alpha   90.00
_cell.angle_beta   90.00
_cell.angle_gamma   90.00
#
_symmetry.space_group_name_H-M   'P 1'
#
loop_
_entity.id
_entity.type
_entity.pdbx_description
1 polymer ?
#
loop_
_entity_poly.entity_id
_entity_poly.type
_entity_poly.pdbx_seq_one_letter_code
_entity_poly.pdbx_strand_id
1 'polypeptide(L)'
;MFKRILPVALACAAACFVPAAAAQPQQTAEGAQRFLALLAGDGALFVEALDKTTNAMSVKGSKTSVNRWLKNGVPQNDGPYGGGSTEETTRNLQQMLDVVKAEGVDMRANVDPCTTRLETFTKEKPDNTYVSNGTAMKETFFGYDELPYRVTIVDKYEDPNVKYAGPYYVAWGKAVIGRSTSYIAASTQDTRFKASLFYKIKDQDMADRVEFAMKFLKASCDKTAATGF
;
A
#
# COMPACT_ATOMS: atom_id res chain seq x y z
N MET A 1 20.37 -94.80 22.37
CA MET A 1 21.05 -94.11 21.24
C MET A 1 19.99 -93.66 20.24
N PHE A 2 19.56 -92.40 20.25
CA PHE A 2 19.02 -91.70 19.07
C PHE A 2 19.20 -90.19 19.29
N LYS A 3 19.67 -89.51 18.24
CA LYS A 3 20.19 -88.14 18.20
C LYS A 3 19.06 -87.09 18.05
N ARG A 4 19.32 -85.88 18.59
CA ARG A 4 19.06 -84.49 18.13
C ARG A 4 17.88 -84.27 17.15
N ILE A 5 17.09 -83.19 17.26
CA ILE A 5 17.40 -81.85 16.73
C ILE A 5 16.43 -80.80 17.35
N LEU A 6 16.98 -79.73 17.92
CA LEU A 6 16.27 -78.46 18.21
C LEU A 6 16.52 -77.50 17.04
N PRO A 7 15.51 -76.77 16.53
CA PRO A 7 15.73 -75.69 15.60
C PRO A 7 16.14 -74.42 16.38
N VAL A 8 17.36 -73.95 16.11
CA VAL A 8 17.81 -72.60 16.50
C VAL A 8 17.21 -71.62 15.49
N ALA A 9 16.19 -70.86 15.91
CA ALA A 9 15.68 -69.73 15.15
C ALA A 9 16.66 -68.56 15.28
N LEU A 10 17.41 -68.30 14.21
CA LEU A 10 18.28 -67.14 14.07
C LEU A 10 17.41 -65.92 13.74
N ALA A 11 17.08 -65.11 14.75
CA ALA A 11 16.44 -63.81 14.54
C ALA A 11 17.48 -62.80 14.05
N CYS A 12 17.52 -62.56 12.74
CA CYS A 12 18.26 -61.43 12.16
C CYS A 12 17.60 -60.12 12.61
N ALA A 13 18.19 -59.46 13.60
CA ALA A 13 17.91 -58.06 13.90
C ALA A 13 18.43 -57.20 12.75
N ALA A 14 17.59 -56.94 11.74
CA ALA A 14 17.83 -55.91 10.74
C ALA A 14 17.77 -54.54 11.44
N ALA A 15 18.94 -53.96 11.71
CA ALA A 15 19.06 -52.58 12.14
C ALA A 15 18.61 -51.67 10.99
N CYS A 16 17.33 -51.27 11.00
CA CYS A 16 16.82 -50.20 10.16
C CYS A 16 17.58 -48.92 10.53
N PHE A 17 18.54 -48.53 9.70
CA PHE A 17 19.05 -47.17 9.65
C PHE A 17 17.87 -46.27 9.26
N VAL A 18 17.22 -45.66 10.25
CA VAL A 18 16.32 -44.54 10.01
C VAL A 18 17.22 -43.37 9.60
N PRO A 19 17.17 -42.88 8.35
CA PRO A 19 17.93 -41.69 7.99
C PRO A 19 17.46 -40.57 8.92
N ALA A 20 18.42 -39.94 9.59
CA ALA A 20 18.15 -38.77 10.43
C ALA A 20 17.35 -37.77 9.58
N ALA A 21 16.10 -37.52 9.97
CA ALA A 21 15.27 -36.53 9.34
C ALA A 21 16.05 -35.21 9.32
N ALA A 22 16.41 -34.75 8.12
CA ALA A 22 17.07 -33.47 7.96
C ALA A 22 16.16 -32.41 8.62
N ALA A 23 16.65 -31.78 9.69
CA ALA A 23 15.91 -30.77 10.42
C ALA A 23 15.43 -29.72 9.41
N GLN A 24 14.12 -29.52 9.32
CA GLN A 24 13.58 -28.47 8.46
C GLN A 24 14.19 -27.14 8.89
N PRO A 25 14.60 -26.27 7.95
CA PRO A 25 15.19 -24.99 8.28
C PRO A 25 14.25 -24.24 9.23
N GLN A 26 14.79 -23.88 10.40
CA GLN A 26 14.03 -23.21 11.46
C GLN A 26 13.48 -21.88 10.92
N GLN A 27 12.18 -21.66 11.06
CA GLN A 27 11.56 -20.40 10.70
C GLN A 27 12.05 -19.32 11.66
N THR A 28 12.60 -18.22 11.13
CA THR A 28 13.08 -17.09 11.92
C THR A 28 12.39 -15.80 11.51
N ALA A 29 12.38 -14.81 12.42
CA ALA A 29 11.76 -13.51 12.15
C ALA A 29 12.45 -12.80 10.98
N GLU A 30 13.78 -12.92 10.88
CA GLU A 30 14.57 -12.40 9.77
C GLU A 30 14.18 -13.06 8.44
N GLY A 31 13.90 -14.37 8.45
CA GLY A 31 13.41 -15.10 7.28
C GLY A 31 12.06 -14.57 6.81
N ALA A 32 11.12 -14.36 7.73
CA ALA A 32 9.82 -13.79 7.43
C ALA A 32 9.90 -12.33 6.95
N GLN A 33 10.80 -11.51 7.52
CA GLN A 33 11.05 -10.15 7.03
C GLN A 33 11.64 -10.15 5.61
N ARG A 34 12.61 -11.03 5.34
CA ARG A 34 13.17 -11.18 3.98
C ARG A 34 12.10 -11.60 2.98
N PHE A 35 11.19 -12.49 3.37
CA PHE A 35 10.05 -12.86 2.54
C PHE A 35 9.16 -11.67 2.21
N LEU A 36 8.80 -10.83 3.20
CA LEU A 36 8.06 -9.59 2.93
C LEU A 36 8.84 -8.60 2.07
N ALA A 37 10.16 -8.51 2.23
CA ALA A 37 11.02 -7.68 1.38
C ALA A 37 11.02 -8.13 -0.09
N LEU A 38 10.99 -9.43 -0.36
CA LEU A 38 10.83 -9.95 -1.71
C LEU A 38 9.47 -9.53 -2.30
N LEU A 39 8.39 -9.62 -1.53
CA LEU A 39 7.06 -9.19 -1.98
C LEU A 39 6.97 -7.68 -2.25
N ALA A 40 7.72 -6.86 -1.49
CA ALA A 40 7.87 -5.43 -1.80
C ALA A 40 8.57 -5.24 -3.15
N GLY A 41 9.67 -5.95 -3.40
CA GLY A 41 10.39 -5.92 -4.68
C GLY A 41 9.52 -6.34 -5.87
N ASP A 42 8.57 -7.26 -5.66
CA ASP A 42 7.61 -7.71 -6.66
C ASP A 42 6.40 -6.76 -6.83
N GLY A 43 6.33 -5.67 -6.06
CA GLY A 43 5.21 -4.73 -6.08
C GLY A 43 3.87 -5.32 -5.62
N ALA A 44 3.92 -6.31 -4.72
CA ALA A 44 2.73 -6.97 -4.18
C ALA A 44 2.24 -6.37 -2.85
N LEU A 45 3.04 -5.48 -2.26
CA LEU A 45 2.76 -4.82 -0.98
C LEU A 45 2.36 -3.35 -1.19
N PHE A 46 1.37 -2.92 -0.41
CA PHE A 46 0.83 -1.58 -0.44
C PHE A 46 0.69 -1.02 0.97
N VAL A 47 0.71 0.29 1.14
CA VAL A 47 0.42 0.97 2.39
C VAL A 47 -0.76 1.90 2.20
N GLU A 48 -1.74 1.79 3.08
CA GLU A 48 -2.76 2.81 3.25
C GLU A 48 -2.38 3.66 4.46
N ALA A 49 -2.22 4.97 4.27
CA ALA A 49 -1.84 5.91 5.31
C ALA A 49 -2.98 6.90 5.57
N LEU A 50 -4.00 6.46 6.32
CA LEU A 50 -5.19 7.28 6.56
C LEU A 50 -4.86 8.43 7.52
N ASP A 51 -5.26 9.64 7.13
CA ASP A 51 -5.22 10.80 8.03
C ASP A 51 -6.17 10.55 9.21
N LYS A 52 -5.72 10.86 10.43
CA LYS A 52 -6.49 10.64 11.66
C LYS A 52 -7.79 11.44 11.69
N THR A 53 -7.83 12.58 11.00
CA THR A 53 -8.97 13.50 10.99
C THR A 53 -10.01 13.11 9.95
N THR A 54 -9.59 12.87 8.71
CA THR A 54 -10.50 12.59 7.59
C THR A 54 -10.78 11.08 7.42
N ASN A 55 -9.99 10.22 8.06
CA ASN A 55 -9.94 8.77 7.81
C ASN A 55 -9.80 8.44 6.32
N ALA A 56 -9.13 9.29 5.55
CA ALA A 56 -8.85 9.10 4.14
C ALA A 56 -7.42 9.54 3.83
N MET A 57 -6.83 8.96 2.78
CA MET A 57 -5.67 9.55 2.12
C MET A 57 -6.16 10.69 1.23
N SER A 58 -5.83 11.94 1.55
CA SER A 58 -6.27 13.11 0.78
C SER A 58 -5.16 14.13 0.60
N VAL A 59 -5.20 14.87 -0.50
CA VAL A 59 -4.30 15.99 -0.80
C VAL A 59 -5.12 17.27 -0.94
N LYS A 60 -4.55 18.37 -0.45
CA LYS A 60 -5.13 19.69 -0.63
C LYS A 60 -4.65 20.29 -1.95
N GLY A 61 -5.43 21.20 -2.49
CA GLY A 61 -5.13 21.83 -3.76
C GLY A 61 -5.97 23.07 -4.02
N SER A 62 -5.84 23.57 -5.22
CA SER A 62 -6.60 24.71 -5.74
C SER A 62 -7.22 24.34 -7.07
N LYS A 63 -8.48 24.71 -7.25
CA LYS A 63 -9.18 24.63 -8.52
C LYS A 63 -9.32 26.03 -9.08
N THR A 64 -8.69 26.28 -10.22
CA THR A 64 -8.74 27.56 -10.92
C THR A 64 -9.57 27.42 -12.19
N SER A 65 -10.66 28.18 -12.28
CA SER A 65 -11.47 28.30 -13.48
C SER A 65 -11.11 29.59 -14.21
N VAL A 66 -10.93 29.52 -15.53
CA VAL A 66 -10.70 30.68 -16.39
C VAL A 66 -11.66 30.61 -17.57
N ASN A 67 -12.50 31.63 -17.70
CA ASN A 67 -13.42 31.78 -18.82
C ASN A 67 -12.84 32.79 -19.82
N ARG A 68 -12.71 32.38 -21.09
CA ARG A 68 -12.23 33.23 -22.18
C ARG A 68 -13.16 33.17 -23.38
N TRP A 69 -13.41 34.33 -23.98
CA TRP A 69 -14.21 34.47 -25.20
C TRP A 69 -13.36 34.06 -26.39
N LEU A 70 -13.97 33.44 -27.40
CA LEU A 70 -13.28 33.03 -28.61
C LEU A 70 -13.60 34.04 -29.72
N LYS A 71 -12.58 34.81 -30.15
CA LYS A 71 -12.68 35.65 -31.35
C LYS A 71 -11.98 34.91 -32.48
N ASN A 72 -12.72 34.55 -33.53
CA ASN A 72 -12.21 33.73 -34.64
C ASN A 72 -11.52 32.43 -34.15
N GLY A 73 -12.07 31.79 -33.12
CA GLY A 73 -11.51 30.58 -32.51
C GLY A 73 -10.33 30.79 -31.56
N VAL A 74 -9.86 32.03 -31.37
CA VAL A 74 -8.72 32.36 -30.48
C VAL A 74 -9.22 32.90 -29.14
N PRO A 75 -8.80 32.30 -27.99
CA PRO A 75 -9.13 32.82 -26.66
C PRO A 75 -8.62 34.23 -26.45
N GLN A 76 -9.53 35.14 -26.08
CA GLN A 76 -9.24 36.53 -25.77
C GLN A 76 -9.38 36.80 -24.27
N ASN A 77 -8.61 37.76 -23.77
CA ASN A 77 -8.64 38.19 -22.37
C ASN A 77 -9.64 39.34 -22.10
N ASP A 78 -10.26 39.91 -23.14
CA ASP A 78 -10.97 41.20 -23.11
C ASP A 78 -12.49 41.10 -23.39
N GLY A 79 -13.13 39.96 -23.08
CA GLY A 79 -14.54 39.76 -23.40
C GLY A 79 -15.53 39.89 -22.21
N PRO A 80 -16.85 39.92 -22.52
CA PRO A 80 -17.91 40.40 -21.60
C PRO A 80 -18.15 39.55 -20.35
N TYR A 81 -17.72 38.29 -20.35
CA TYR A 81 -17.73 37.45 -19.16
C TYR A 81 -16.34 36.85 -18.89
N GLY A 82 -15.32 37.66 -19.15
CA GLY A 82 -13.97 37.40 -18.69
C GLY A 82 -13.97 37.30 -17.16
N GLY A 83 -13.32 36.27 -16.64
CA GLY A 83 -13.30 36.03 -15.21
C GLY A 83 -12.67 34.69 -14.89
N GLY A 84 -12.35 34.54 -13.62
CA GLY A 84 -11.91 33.30 -13.07
C GLY A 84 -12.12 33.27 -11.57
N SER A 85 -12.24 32.08 -11.03
CA SER A 85 -12.24 31.84 -9.61
C SER A 85 -11.12 30.88 -9.28
N THR A 86 -10.54 31.06 -8.09
CA THR A 86 -9.68 30.06 -7.49
C THR A 86 -10.32 29.68 -6.17
N GLU A 87 -10.63 28.39 -6.01
CA GLU A 87 -11.18 27.83 -4.77
C GLU A 87 -10.24 26.77 -4.21
N GLU A 88 -10.13 26.69 -2.89
CA GLU A 88 -9.44 25.57 -2.24
C GLU A 88 -10.25 24.29 -2.45
N THR A 89 -9.57 23.20 -2.74
CA THR A 89 -10.19 21.89 -2.94
C THR A 89 -9.39 20.81 -2.23
N THR A 90 -10.05 19.71 -1.89
CA THR A 90 -9.41 18.52 -1.32
C THR A 90 -9.84 17.33 -2.15
N ARG A 91 -8.88 16.47 -2.47
CA ARG A 91 -9.12 15.24 -3.23
C ARG A 91 -8.60 14.04 -2.47
N ASN A 92 -9.43 13.01 -2.37
CA ASN A 92 -9.00 11.73 -1.84
C ASN A 92 -8.18 11.00 -2.92
N LEU A 93 -7.05 10.43 -2.50
CA LEU A 93 -6.28 9.51 -3.31
C LEU A 93 -7.09 8.24 -3.51
N GLN A 94 -7.09 7.74 -4.74
CA GLN A 94 -7.81 6.52 -5.11
C GLN A 94 -6.92 5.28 -4.96
N GLN A 95 -5.61 5.46 -5.01
CA GLN A 95 -4.64 4.37 -4.93
C GLN A 95 -3.93 4.37 -3.59
N MET A 96 -3.75 3.17 -3.03
CA MET A 96 -2.83 2.94 -1.92
C MET A 96 -1.38 3.23 -2.38
N LEU A 97 -0.49 3.48 -1.44
CA LEU A 97 0.92 3.70 -1.73
C LEU A 97 1.59 2.37 -2.05
N ASP A 98 2.34 2.30 -3.15
CA ASP A 98 3.19 1.15 -3.47
C ASP A 98 4.34 1.07 -2.46
N VAL A 99 4.63 -0.12 -1.93
CA VAL A 99 5.85 -0.35 -1.15
C VAL A 99 7.00 -0.66 -2.10
N VAL A 100 7.98 0.23 -2.15
CA VAL A 100 9.18 0.08 -2.99
C VAL A 100 10.23 -0.77 -2.30
N LYS A 101 10.31 -0.67 -0.97
CA LYS A 101 11.33 -1.35 -0.18
C LYS A 101 10.78 -1.68 1.21
N ALA A 102 11.10 -2.88 1.70
CA ALA A 102 10.83 -3.27 3.08
C ALA A 102 12.13 -3.78 3.73
N GLU A 103 12.45 -3.28 4.92
CA GLU A 103 13.67 -3.61 5.64
C GLU A 103 13.42 -3.86 7.13
N GLY A 104 14.13 -4.82 7.70
CA GLY A 104 14.12 -5.10 9.14
C GLY A 104 14.92 -4.10 9.95
N VAL A 105 14.49 -2.84 9.97
CA VAL A 105 15.16 -1.77 10.71
C VAL A 105 14.19 -0.96 11.55
N ASP A 106 14.65 -0.55 12.72
CA ASP A 106 13.89 0.31 13.63
C ASP A 106 13.92 1.79 13.18
N MET A 107 13.20 2.64 13.92
CA MET A 107 13.15 4.09 13.65
C MET A 107 14.50 4.80 13.86
N ARG A 108 15.49 4.13 14.45
CA ARG A 108 16.86 4.61 14.66
C ARG A 108 17.84 4.01 13.65
N ALA A 109 17.34 3.32 12.62
CA ALA A 109 18.10 2.62 11.60
C ALA A 109 18.99 1.47 12.13
N ASN A 110 18.69 0.91 13.29
CA ASN A 110 19.29 -0.33 13.76
C ASN A 110 18.57 -1.52 13.14
N VAL A 111 19.30 -2.61 12.87
CA VAL A 111 18.70 -3.87 12.45
C VAL A 111 17.82 -4.39 13.59
N ASP A 112 16.53 -4.59 13.30
CA ASP A 112 15.53 -5.07 14.24
C ASP A 112 14.60 -6.08 13.54
N PRO A 113 14.63 -7.37 13.93
CA PRO A 113 13.74 -8.38 13.37
C PRO A 113 12.26 -8.14 13.72
N CYS A 114 11.96 -7.24 14.66
CA CYS A 114 10.61 -6.94 15.13
C CYS A 114 10.01 -5.65 14.60
N THR A 115 10.77 -4.89 13.83
CA THR A 115 10.28 -3.69 13.16
C THR A 115 10.57 -3.79 11.67
N THR A 116 9.56 -3.58 10.84
CA THR A 116 9.75 -3.45 9.39
C THR A 116 9.54 -2.00 8.97
N ARG A 117 10.58 -1.40 8.41
CA ARG A 117 10.55 -0.11 7.72
C ARG A 117 10.06 -0.33 6.29
N LEU A 118 9.11 0.48 5.85
CA LEU A 118 8.50 0.46 4.53
C LEU A 118 8.77 1.80 3.84
N GLU A 119 9.43 1.77 2.71
CA GLU A 119 9.56 2.92 1.81
C GLU A 119 8.46 2.84 0.76
N THR A 120 7.75 3.96 0.58
CA THR A 120 6.52 3.98 -0.20
C THR A 120 6.56 5.06 -1.27
N PHE A 121 5.79 4.85 -2.32
CA PHE A 121 5.63 5.78 -3.43
C PHE A 121 4.19 5.71 -3.97
N THR A 122 3.72 6.75 -4.64
CA THR A 122 2.47 6.71 -5.39
C THR A 122 2.63 7.26 -6.80
N LYS A 123 2.00 6.55 -7.74
CA LYS A 123 1.94 6.94 -9.16
C LYS A 123 0.79 7.91 -9.42
N GLU A 124 -0.08 8.14 -8.44
CA GLU A 124 -1.25 9.00 -8.60
C GLU A 124 -0.80 10.46 -8.78
N LYS A 125 -1.19 11.04 -9.92
CA LYS A 125 -1.04 12.47 -10.21
C LYS A 125 -2.44 13.08 -10.24
N PRO A 126 -2.89 13.68 -9.13
CA PRO A 126 -4.25 14.18 -9.00
C PRO A 126 -4.51 15.45 -9.81
N ASP A 127 -3.46 16.13 -10.28
CA ASP A 127 -3.56 17.29 -11.15
C ASP A 127 -4.36 16.97 -12.41
N ASN A 128 -5.24 17.89 -12.80
CA ASN A 128 -6.06 17.74 -13.99
C ASN A 128 -6.24 19.08 -14.68
N THR A 129 -6.43 19.04 -16.00
CA THR A 129 -6.83 20.22 -16.77
C THR A 129 -7.97 19.83 -17.68
N TYR A 130 -9.11 20.47 -17.47
CA TYR A 130 -10.30 20.30 -18.28
C TYR A 130 -10.51 21.55 -19.15
N VAL A 131 -10.74 21.32 -20.44
CA VAL A 131 -11.07 22.38 -21.38
C VAL A 131 -12.40 22.05 -22.03
N SER A 132 -13.36 22.95 -21.90
CA SER A 132 -14.63 22.88 -22.64
C SER A 132 -14.83 24.15 -23.44
N ASN A 133 -15.48 23.98 -24.60
CA ASN A 133 -15.98 25.11 -25.37
C ASN A 133 -17.51 25.11 -25.24
N GLY A 134 -18.08 26.30 -25.24
CA GLY A 134 -19.52 26.51 -25.23
C GLY A 134 -19.87 27.78 -26.00
N THR A 135 -21.15 28.11 -26.00
CA THR A 135 -21.66 29.36 -26.54
C THR A 135 -22.49 30.08 -25.49
N ALA A 136 -22.33 31.40 -25.43
CA ALA A 136 -23.09 32.25 -24.52
C ALA A 136 -23.77 33.35 -25.34
N MET A 137 -25.02 33.62 -25.01
CA MET A 137 -25.76 34.71 -25.63
C MET A 137 -25.28 36.05 -25.07
N LYS A 138 -25.02 37.02 -25.92
CA LYS A 138 -24.75 38.40 -25.54
C LYS A 138 -25.84 39.28 -26.13
N GLU A 139 -26.55 40.01 -25.28
CA GLU A 139 -27.51 41.01 -25.75
C GLU A 139 -26.75 42.17 -26.42
N THR A 140 -27.25 42.60 -27.58
CA THR A 140 -26.74 43.70 -28.37
C THR A 140 -27.88 44.66 -28.71
N PHE A 141 -27.54 45.84 -29.22
CA PHE A 141 -28.55 46.81 -29.68
C PHE A 141 -29.49 46.24 -30.76
N PHE A 142 -29.06 45.22 -31.50
CA PHE A 142 -29.81 44.61 -32.60
C PHE A 142 -30.41 43.24 -32.26
N GLY A 143 -30.30 42.75 -31.01
CA GLY A 143 -30.83 41.44 -30.60
C GLY A 143 -29.86 40.66 -29.72
N TYR A 144 -29.59 39.40 -30.08
CA TYR A 144 -28.65 38.53 -29.36
C TYR A 144 -27.59 37.99 -30.31
N ASP A 145 -26.33 38.11 -29.90
CA ASP A 145 -25.20 37.46 -30.58
C ASP A 145 -24.81 36.21 -29.79
N GLU A 146 -24.68 35.08 -30.49
CA GLU A 146 -24.11 33.87 -29.92
C GLU A 146 -22.58 33.94 -29.98
N LEU A 147 -21.94 34.09 -28.82
CA LEU A 147 -20.50 34.21 -28.72
C LEU A 147 -19.89 32.90 -28.20
N PRO A 148 -18.97 32.27 -28.95
CA PRO A 148 -18.27 31.11 -28.45
C PRO A 148 -17.32 31.51 -27.33
N TYR A 149 -17.22 30.66 -26.31
CA TYR A 149 -16.29 30.81 -25.19
C TYR A 149 -15.62 29.47 -24.89
N ARG A 150 -14.50 29.56 -24.16
CA ARG A 150 -13.74 28.44 -23.64
C ARG A 150 -13.59 28.58 -22.13
N VAL A 151 -13.94 27.51 -21.43
CA VAL A 151 -13.63 27.33 -20.01
C VAL A 151 -12.38 26.47 -19.92
N THR A 152 -11.41 26.93 -19.14
CA THR A 152 -10.26 26.13 -18.74
C THR A 152 -10.30 25.98 -17.23
N ILE A 153 -10.47 24.76 -16.73
CA ILE A 153 -10.40 24.43 -15.31
C ILE A 153 -9.09 23.70 -15.07
N VAL A 154 -8.28 24.22 -14.16
CA VAL A 154 -7.01 23.64 -13.76
C VAL A 154 -7.12 23.27 -12.29
N ASP A 155 -7.07 21.98 -12.00
CA ASP A 155 -6.94 21.46 -10.65
C ASP A 155 -5.45 21.19 -10.38
N LYS A 156 -4.90 21.84 -9.37
CA LYS A 156 -3.53 21.62 -8.88
C LYS A 156 -3.57 21.16 -7.44
N TYR A 157 -2.86 20.10 -7.12
CA TYR A 157 -2.79 19.55 -5.76
C TYR A 157 -1.35 19.49 -5.26
N GLU A 158 -1.21 19.40 -3.93
CA GLU A 158 0.04 19.02 -3.28
C GLU A 158 0.52 17.67 -3.83
N ASP A 159 1.84 17.51 -4.01
CA ASP A 159 2.41 16.24 -4.45
C ASP A 159 2.15 15.15 -3.41
N PRO A 160 1.37 14.11 -3.76
CA PRO A 160 1.10 12.98 -2.86
C PRO A 160 2.38 12.30 -2.37
N ASN A 161 3.43 12.26 -3.19
CA ASN A 161 4.71 11.63 -2.84
C ASN A 161 5.46 12.40 -1.76
N VAL A 162 5.26 13.71 -1.65
CA VAL A 162 5.85 14.53 -0.60
C VAL A 162 5.03 14.39 0.69
N LYS A 163 3.70 14.46 0.58
CA LYS A 163 2.80 14.38 1.74
C LYS A 163 2.84 13.02 2.43
N TYR A 164 2.85 11.95 1.63
CA TYR A 164 2.85 10.56 2.07
C TYR A 164 4.23 9.90 1.92
N ALA A 165 5.30 10.71 1.90
CA ALA A 165 6.66 10.21 1.90
C ALA A 165 6.90 9.31 3.12
N GLY A 166 7.27 8.06 2.85
CA GLY A 166 7.81 7.14 3.84
C GLY A 166 9.19 7.59 4.34
N PRO A 167 9.71 6.99 5.43
CA PRO A 167 9.37 5.63 5.83
C PRO A 167 8.16 5.49 6.77
N TYR A 168 7.44 4.39 6.61
CA TYR A 168 6.45 3.86 7.56
C TYR A 168 7.05 2.69 8.35
N TYR A 169 6.56 2.45 9.56
CA TYR A 169 7.09 1.37 10.41
C TYR A 169 5.97 0.46 10.90
N VAL A 170 6.17 -0.85 10.76
CA VAL A 170 5.32 -1.89 11.33
C VAL A 170 6.05 -2.52 12.50
N ALA A 171 5.60 -2.20 13.72
CA ALA A 171 6.06 -2.86 14.94
C ALA A 171 5.26 -4.15 15.16
N TRP A 172 5.83 -5.30 14.78
CA TRP A 172 5.09 -6.57 14.65
C TRP A 172 4.47 -7.07 15.95
N GLY A 173 5.15 -6.88 17.10
CA GLY A 173 4.63 -7.26 18.41
C GLY A 173 3.34 -6.53 18.81
N LYS A 174 3.00 -5.41 18.14
CA LYS A 174 1.75 -4.65 18.36
C LYS A 174 0.82 -4.67 17.15
N ALA A 175 1.21 -5.34 16.06
CA ALA A 175 0.45 -5.32 14.83
C ALA A 175 -0.87 -6.08 15.00
N VAL A 176 -1.93 -5.60 14.36
CA VAL A 176 -3.20 -6.33 14.22
C VAL A 176 -3.25 -6.89 12.81
N ILE A 177 -3.35 -8.21 12.70
CA ILE A 177 -3.32 -8.91 11.41
C ILE A 177 -4.73 -9.41 11.12
N GLY A 178 -5.24 -9.09 9.94
CA GLY A 178 -6.54 -9.52 9.46
C GLY A 178 -6.47 -9.98 8.02
N ARG A 179 -7.32 -10.95 7.66
CA ARG A 179 -7.53 -11.39 6.28
C ARG A 179 -8.96 -11.06 5.86
N SER A 180 -9.08 -10.54 4.66
CA SER A 180 -10.33 -10.32 3.95
C SER A 180 -10.35 -11.18 2.68
N THR A 181 -11.41 -11.07 1.88
CA THR A 181 -11.51 -11.78 0.59
C THR A 181 -10.47 -11.32 -0.43
N SER A 182 -10.02 -10.07 -0.36
CA SER A 182 -9.13 -9.47 -1.37
C SER A 182 -7.75 -9.11 -0.84
N TYR A 183 -7.60 -9.00 0.48
CA TYR A 183 -6.37 -8.49 1.10
C TYR A 183 -6.04 -9.18 2.42
N ILE A 184 -4.75 -9.25 2.72
CA ILE A 184 -4.22 -9.46 4.07
C ILE A 184 -3.67 -8.13 4.54
N ALA A 185 -4.05 -7.71 5.74
CA ALA A 185 -3.67 -6.43 6.31
C ALA A 185 -2.91 -6.62 7.63
N ALA A 186 -1.86 -5.83 7.83
CA ALA A 186 -1.19 -5.64 9.11
C ALA A 186 -1.27 -4.15 9.47
N SER A 187 -2.14 -3.83 10.43
CA SER A 187 -2.32 -2.45 10.91
C SER A 187 -1.25 -2.09 11.94
N THR A 188 -0.69 -0.91 11.78
CA THR A 188 0.30 -0.31 12.68
C THR A 188 -0.16 1.09 13.08
N GLN A 189 0.23 1.53 14.27
CA GLN A 189 -0.01 2.90 14.70
C GLN A 189 1.24 3.73 14.40
N ASP A 190 1.16 4.54 13.34
CA ASP A 190 2.11 5.62 13.10
C ASP A 190 1.64 6.89 13.87
N THR A 191 2.59 7.74 14.27
CA THR A 191 2.27 8.96 15.01
C THR A 191 1.53 9.97 14.13
N ARG A 192 1.79 9.99 12.82
CA ARG A 192 1.18 10.87 11.83
C ARG A 192 -0.10 10.28 11.24
N PHE A 193 -0.07 8.98 10.90
CA PHE A 193 -1.16 8.31 10.16
C PHE A 193 -1.65 7.04 10.86
N LYS A 194 -2.86 6.60 10.55
CA LYS A 194 -3.25 5.20 10.77
C LYS A 194 -2.78 4.43 9.55
N ALA A 195 -1.62 3.77 9.67
CA ALA A 195 -0.99 3.07 8.56
C ALA A 195 -1.32 1.57 8.61
N SER A 196 -1.70 1.00 7.47
CA SER A 196 -1.88 -0.44 7.33
C SER A 196 -1.09 -0.94 6.13
N LEU A 197 -0.28 -1.97 6.34
CA LEU A 197 0.39 -2.73 5.28
C LEU A 197 -0.63 -3.71 4.69
N PHE A 198 -0.80 -3.70 3.39
CA PHE A 198 -1.68 -4.59 2.65
C PHE A 198 -0.89 -5.47 1.69
N TYR A 199 -1.29 -6.73 1.61
CA TYR A 199 -0.96 -7.63 0.52
C TYR A 199 -2.22 -7.94 -0.27
N LYS A 200 -2.21 -7.72 -1.58
CA LYS A 200 -3.34 -8.06 -2.46
C LYS A 200 -3.29 -9.54 -2.80
N ILE A 201 -4.34 -10.27 -2.43
CA ILE A 201 -4.45 -11.71 -2.68
C ILE A 201 -4.60 -11.95 -4.19
N LYS A 202 -3.61 -12.61 -4.78
CA LYS A 202 -3.65 -13.09 -6.18
C LYS A 202 -3.91 -14.59 -6.24
N ASP A 203 -3.39 -15.31 -5.27
CA ASP A 203 -3.45 -16.77 -5.15
C ASP A 203 -3.61 -17.16 -3.68
N GLN A 204 -4.30 -18.26 -3.40
CA GLN A 204 -4.62 -18.69 -2.04
C GLN A 204 -3.39 -19.29 -1.32
N ASP A 205 -2.53 -20.04 -2.01
CA ASP A 205 -1.31 -20.60 -1.40
C ASP A 205 -0.36 -19.46 -0.99
N MET A 206 -0.20 -18.46 -1.86
CA MET A 206 0.58 -17.27 -1.50
C MET A 206 -0.06 -16.48 -0.36
N ALA A 207 -1.39 -16.32 -0.34
CA ALA A 207 -2.08 -15.67 0.76
C ALA A 207 -1.83 -16.37 2.10
N ASP A 208 -1.91 -17.69 2.14
CA ASP A 208 -1.64 -18.47 3.35
C ASP A 208 -0.19 -18.28 3.83
N ARG A 209 0.78 -18.28 2.92
CA ARG A 209 2.19 -18.00 3.25
C ARG A 209 2.40 -16.59 3.79
N VAL A 210 1.76 -15.58 3.20
CA VAL A 210 1.84 -14.19 3.65
C VAL A 210 1.20 -14.02 5.02
N GLU A 211 0.00 -14.57 5.21
CA GLU A 211 -0.69 -14.51 6.49
C GLU A 211 0.13 -15.21 7.59
N PHE A 212 0.68 -16.39 7.26
CA PHE A 212 1.55 -17.13 8.16
C PHE A 212 2.80 -16.31 8.53
N ALA A 213 3.49 -15.72 7.54
CA ALA A 213 4.68 -14.91 7.79
C ALA A 213 4.37 -13.69 8.68
N MET A 214 3.27 -12.98 8.43
CA MET A 214 2.86 -11.85 9.27
C MET A 214 2.52 -12.29 10.70
N LYS A 215 1.76 -13.38 10.86
CA LYS A 215 1.39 -13.91 12.19
C LYS A 215 2.61 -14.42 12.95
N PHE A 216 3.53 -15.07 12.24
CA PHE A 216 4.80 -15.54 12.80
C PHE A 216 5.65 -14.37 13.30
N LEU A 217 5.77 -13.29 12.51
CA LEU A 217 6.45 -12.06 12.94
C LEU A 217 5.80 -11.47 14.19
N LYS A 218 4.46 -11.39 14.22
CA LYS A 218 3.75 -10.92 15.41
C LYS A 218 4.07 -11.78 16.64
N ALA A 219 3.94 -13.10 16.54
CA ALA A 219 4.18 -14.00 17.66
C ALA A 219 5.64 -13.98 18.13
N SER A 220 6.60 -13.94 17.20
CA SER A 220 8.03 -13.90 17.51
C SER A 220 8.45 -12.61 18.22
N CYS A 221 7.70 -11.53 17.98
CA CYS A 221 7.98 -10.20 18.50
C CYS A 221 7.06 -9.78 19.64
N ASP A 222 6.18 -10.68 20.07
CA ASP A 222 5.32 -10.46 21.22
C ASP A 222 6.13 -10.65 22.51
N LYS A 223 6.42 -9.55 23.20
CA LYS A 223 7.16 -9.59 24.46
C LYS A 223 6.39 -10.29 25.58
N THR A 224 5.05 -10.38 25.48
CA THR A 224 4.27 -11.10 26.48
C THR A 224 4.37 -12.61 26.31
N ALA A 225 4.72 -13.12 25.12
CA ALA A 225 4.90 -14.56 24.92
C ALA A 225 6.00 -15.14 25.83
N ALA A 226 7.04 -14.36 26.15
CA ALA A 226 8.10 -14.74 27.08
C ALA A 226 7.64 -14.81 28.55
N THR A 227 6.47 -14.25 28.87
CA THR A 227 5.93 -14.21 30.24
C THR A 227 5.13 -15.46 30.62
N GLY A 228 4.88 -16.38 29.67
CA GLY A 228 4.18 -17.64 29.92
C GLY A 228 2.67 -17.52 30.11
N PHE A 229 2.09 -16.36 29.77
CA PHE A 229 0.65 -16.08 29.77
C PHE A 229 0.10 -15.91 28.36
#